data_AF-A0A660ZYB2-F1
#
_entry.id   AF-A0A660ZYB2-F1
#
_cell.length_a   1.000
_cell.length_b   1.000
_cell.length_c   1.000
_cell.angle_alpha   90.00
_cell.angle_beta   90.00
_cell.angle_gamma   90.00
#
_symmetry.space_group_name_H-M   'P 1'
#
loop_
_entity.id
_entity.type
_entity.pdbx_description
1 polymer ?
#
loop_
_entity_poly.entity_id
_entity_poly.type
_entity_poly.pdbx_seq_one_letter_code
_entity_poly.pdbx_strand_id
1 'polypeptide(L)'
;TGDGTRELMLLLPQADLSDRLMTTTSPLTYGLLLLFGICVVMLVRTTQGLRGRLERMTGAATHSQASEEELRTLIDSGEGDHLEFKSTLRWNLRENRPGKEIELSWMKTVVAFLNTEGGTLFVGVDDAGRIVGCSPDGFRNADKYLLHVNNLLQRHIGVEFSRYLRYDLRPIEDEKVLVVDVFPSDDPVFLRNDDDDLFYVRIGPASRKLSLRKTLEYLKDFENR
;
A
#
# COMPACT_ATOMS: atom_id res chain seq x y z
N THR A 1 22.67 25.92 -84.99
CA THR A 1 21.31 25.44 -85.33
C THR A 1 21.07 24.21 -84.48
N GLY A 2 20.62 24.37 -83.23
CA GLY A 2 19.21 24.51 -82.83
C GLY A 2 18.82 23.20 -82.15
N ASP A 3 18.91 23.11 -80.83
CA ASP A 3 17.84 23.38 -79.85
C ASP A 3 16.96 22.14 -79.61
N GLY A 4 16.64 21.87 -78.34
CA GLY A 4 15.61 20.89 -77.96
C GLY A 4 15.98 19.90 -76.86
N THR A 5 16.43 20.37 -75.70
CA THR A 5 16.16 19.67 -74.43
C THR A 5 14.65 19.48 -74.28
N ARG A 6 14.14 18.29 -74.57
CA ARG A 6 12.76 17.92 -74.22
C ARG A 6 12.75 17.47 -72.77
N GLU A 7 12.47 18.41 -71.86
CA GLU A 7 12.00 18.09 -70.52
C GLU A 7 10.75 17.22 -70.63
N LEU A 8 10.85 15.97 -70.18
CA LEU A 8 9.70 15.11 -70.00
C LEU A 8 9.01 15.54 -68.70
N MET A 9 8.18 16.60 -68.77
CA MET A 9 7.37 17.03 -67.65
C MET A 9 6.28 15.97 -67.41
N LEU A 10 6.54 15.07 -66.46
CA LEU A 10 5.59 14.08 -65.98
C LEU A 10 4.49 14.83 -65.19
N LEU A 11 3.43 15.24 -65.88
CA LEU A 11 2.21 15.75 -65.25
C LEU A 11 1.52 14.58 -64.54
N LEU A 12 1.90 14.33 -63.29
CA LEU A 12 1.13 13.50 -62.38
C LEU A 12 -0.17 14.25 -62.05
N PRO A 13 -1.36 13.69 -62.37
CA PRO A 13 -2.63 14.30 -61.98
C PRO A 13 -2.73 14.27 -60.45
N GLN A 14 -2.48 15.42 -59.81
CA GLN A 14 -2.59 15.58 -58.35
C GLN A 14 -4.01 15.24 -57.83
N ALA A 15 -5.03 15.34 -58.69
CA ALA A 15 -6.43 15.08 -58.34
C ALA A 15 -6.77 13.59 -58.13
N ASP A 16 -6.06 12.65 -58.76
CA ASP A 16 -6.43 11.22 -58.70
C ASP A 16 -5.85 10.50 -57.46
N LEU A 17 -4.80 11.06 -56.85
CA LEU A 17 -4.17 10.47 -55.68
C LEU A 17 -5.00 10.71 -54.40
N SER A 18 -5.57 11.91 -54.25
CA SER A 18 -6.42 12.25 -53.11
C SER A 18 -7.75 11.50 -53.10
N ASP A 19 -8.36 11.31 -54.27
CA ASP A 19 -9.64 10.59 -54.39
C ASP A 19 -9.49 9.09 -54.13
N ARG A 20 -8.38 8.47 -54.54
CA ARG A 20 -8.09 7.05 -54.26
C ARG A 20 -7.73 6.80 -52.79
N LEU A 21 -7.10 7.76 -52.13
CA LEU A 21 -6.85 7.72 -50.68
C LEU A 21 -8.15 7.84 -49.87
N MET A 22 -9.10 8.67 -50.33
CA MET A 22 -10.38 8.90 -49.64
C MET A 22 -11.44 7.82 -49.89
N THR A 23 -11.36 7.07 -50.99
CA THR A 23 -12.36 6.06 -51.37
C THR A 23 -12.07 4.63 -50.90
N THR A 24 -10.86 4.36 -50.39
CA THR A 24 -10.44 3.00 -50.00
C THR A 24 -10.65 2.70 -48.52
N THR A 25 -10.92 3.70 -47.68
CA THR A 25 -11.12 3.50 -46.24
C THR A 25 -12.61 3.39 -45.92
N SER A 26 -13.11 2.16 -45.89
CA SER A 26 -14.49 1.89 -45.48
C SER A 26 -14.73 2.35 -44.03
N PRO A 27 -15.96 2.73 -43.64
CA PRO A 27 -16.27 3.12 -42.26
C PRO A 27 -15.87 2.06 -41.21
N LEU A 28 -15.74 0.79 -41.63
CA LEU A 28 -15.22 -0.30 -40.80
C LEU A 28 -13.75 -0.10 -40.38
N THR A 29 -12.93 0.49 -41.24
CA THR A 29 -11.51 0.75 -40.94
C THR A 29 -11.35 1.74 -39.80
N TYR A 30 -12.14 2.82 -39.79
CA TYR A 30 -12.17 3.80 -38.70
C TYR A 30 -12.71 3.17 -37.40
N GLY A 31 -13.73 2.31 -37.49
CA GLY A 31 -14.26 1.57 -36.35
C GLY A 31 -13.22 0.64 -35.71
N LEU A 32 -12.44 -0.07 -36.53
CA LEU A 32 -11.38 -0.97 -36.07
C LEU A 32 -10.22 -0.20 -35.41
N LEU A 33 -9.83 0.93 -35.99
CA LEU A 33 -8.79 1.81 -35.41
C LEU A 33 -9.22 2.39 -34.06
N LEU A 34 -10.49 2.78 -33.92
CA LEU A 34 -11.05 3.26 -32.64
C LEU A 34 -11.03 2.15 -31.58
N LEU A 35 -11.47 0.94 -31.94
CA LEU A 35 -11.46 -0.23 -31.06
C LEU A 35 -10.05 -0.61 -30.62
N PHE A 36 -9.09 -0.59 -31.55
CA PHE A 36 -7.69 -0.80 -31.26
C PHE A 36 -7.15 0.27 -30.30
N GLY A 37 -7.47 1.54 -30.51
CA GLY A 37 -7.13 2.63 -29.59
C GLY A 37 -7.69 2.44 -28.18
N ILE A 38 -8.95 2.04 -28.06
CA ILE A 38 -9.59 1.73 -26.77
C ILE A 38 -8.92 0.53 -26.10
N CYS A 39 -8.65 -0.54 -26.84
CA CYS A 39 -7.92 -1.71 -26.34
C CYS A 39 -6.51 -1.35 -25.86
N VAL A 40 -5.78 -0.50 -26.60
CA VAL A 40 -4.45 -0.02 -26.19
C VAL A 40 -4.56 0.82 -24.92
N VAL A 41 -5.54 1.74 -24.82
CA VAL A 41 -5.75 2.54 -23.60
C VAL A 41 -6.14 1.65 -22.41
N MET A 42 -7.01 0.67 -22.60
CA MET A 42 -7.34 -0.31 -21.56
C MET A 42 -6.11 -1.11 -21.16
N LEU A 43 -5.36 -1.68 -22.11
CA LEU A 43 -4.14 -2.43 -21.83
C LEU A 43 -3.09 -1.58 -21.10
N VAL A 44 -2.93 -0.31 -21.47
CA VAL A 44 -2.06 0.64 -20.76
C VAL A 44 -2.56 0.88 -19.34
N ARG A 45 -3.85 1.07 -19.12
CA ARG A 45 -4.43 1.21 -17.77
C ARG A 45 -4.28 -0.06 -16.92
N THR A 46 -4.50 -1.23 -17.50
CA THR A 46 -4.35 -2.52 -16.82
C THR A 46 -2.89 -2.79 -16.48
N THR A 47 -1.95 -2.44 -17.38
CA THR A 47 -0.51 -2.59 -17.14
C THR A 47 0.04 -1.55 -16.15
N GLN A 48 -0.49 -0.32 -16.14
CA GLN A 48 -0.17 0.68 -15.10
C GLN A 48 -0.69 0.24 -13.72
N GLY A 49 -1.91 -0.29 -13.63
CA GLY A 49 -2.47 -0.84 -12.39
C GLY A 49 -1.74 -2.10 -11.92
N LEU A 50 -1.34 -2.98 -12.85
CA LEU A 50 -0.56 -4.17 -12.56
C LEU A 50 0.86 -3.82 -12.11
N ARG A 51 1.51 -2.80 -12.67
CA ARG A 51 2.81 -2.31 -12.20
C ARG A 51 2.75 -1.74 -10.79
N GLY A 52 1.72 -0.95 -10.46
CA GLY A 52 1.52 -0.49 -9.08
C GLY A 52 1.27 -1.64 -8.09
N ARG A 53 0.54 -2.70 -8.51
CA ARG A 53 0.38 -3.92 -7.70
C ARG A 53 1.68 -4.74 -7.61
N LEU A 54 2.44 -4.83 -8.70
CA LEU A 54 3.70 -5.55 -8.74
C LEU A 54 4.77 -4.83 -7.91
N GLU A 55 4.87 -3.50 -7.98
CA GLU A 55 5.75 -2.68 -7.13
C GLU A 55 5.34 -2.74 -5.65
N ARG A 56 4.04 -2.89 -5.33
CA ARG A 56 3.58 -3.19 -3.96
C ARG A 56 3.92 -4.62 -3.51
N MET A 57 4.08 -5.55 -4.45
CA MET A 57 4.47 -6.95 -4.19
C MET A 57 5.99 -7.18 -4.23
N THR A 58 6.75 -6.39 -5.00
CA THR A 58 8.21 -6.50 -5.21
C THR A 58 8.99 -5.42 -4.46
N GLY A 59 8.35 -4.30 -4.12
CA GLY A 59 8.83 -3.30 -3.16
C GLY A 59 8.72 -3.75 -1.70
N ALA A 60 8.35 -5.01 -1.46
CA ALA A 60 8.58 -5.71 -0.19
C ALA A 60 10.08 -5.95 0.07
N ALA A 61 10.93 -4.93 -0.11
CA ALA A 61 12.02 -4.70 0.81
C ALA A 61 11.35 -4.48 2.17
N THR A 62 11.06 -5.60 2.83
CA THR A 62 10.45 -5.63 4.15
C THR A 62 11.34 -4.74 5.02
N HIS A 63 10.81 -3.72 5.69
CA HIS A 63 11.60 -2.90 6.60
C HIS A 63 12.15 -3.75 7.76
N SER A 64 11.68 -4.98 7.93
CA SER A 64 12.36 -6.00 8.74
C SER A 64 13.78 -6.38 8.25
N GLN A 65 14.15 -6.09 7.00
CA GLN A 65 15.48 -6.34 6.41
C GLN A 65 16.26 -5.07 6.06
N ALA A 66 15.64 -3.89 6.17
CA ALA A 66 16.30 -2.61 5.92
C ALA A 66 17.47 -2.36 6.88
N SER A 67 18.51 -1.68 6.47
CA SER A 67 19.59 -1.22 7.35
C SER A 67 19.07 -0.24 8.42
N GLU A 68 19.84 -0.05 9.49
CA GLU A 68 19.51 0.92 10.54
C GLU A 68 19.36 2.35 9.99
N GLU A 69 20.22 2.75 9.05
CA GLU A 69 20.20 4.07 8.41
C GLU A 69 18.91 4.31 7.60
N GLU A 70 18.41 3.28 6.90
CA GLU A 70 17.14 3.34 6.18
C GLU A 70 15.95 3.45 7.14
N LEU A 71 15.96 2.69 8.24
CA LEU A 71 14.93 2.80 9.28
C LEU A 71 14.94 4.16 9.97
N ARG A 72 16.13 4.74 10.15
CA ARG A 72 16.27 6.10 10.69
C ARG A 72 15.69 7.13 9.75
N THR A 73 16.06 7.07 8.47
CA THR A 73 15.51 7.95 7.44
C THR A 73 13.98 7.87 7.39
N LEU A 74 13.42 6.67 7.53
CA LEU A 74 11.97 6.49 7.55
C LEU A 74 11.34 7.14 8.79
N ILE A 75 11.94 6.97 9.97
CA ILE A 75 11.45 7.58 11.20
C ILE A 75 11.52 9.12 11.13
N ASP A 76 12.61 9.65 10.57
CA ASP A 76 12.81 11.10 10.39
C ASP A 76 11.83 11.73 9.40
N SER A 77 11.22 10.93 8.52
CA SER A 77 10.15 11.38 7.62
C SER A 77 8.83 11.70 8.35
N GLY A 78 8.69 11.22 9.59
CA GLY A 78 7.53 11.44 10.45
C GLY A 78 6.33 10.56 10.11
N GLU A 79 5.29 10.61 10.96
CA GLU A 79 4.06 9.87 10.72
C GLU A 79 3.33 10.36 9.46
N GLY A 80 2.63 9.45 8.80
CA GLY A 80 1.90 9.74 7.57
C GLY A 80 0.87 8.67 7.22
N ASP A 81 0.37 8.69 5.99
CA ASP A 81 -0.72 7.81 5.58
C ASP A 81 -0.34 6.31 5.68
N HIS A 82 0.94 5.99 5.46
CA HIS A 82 1.51 4.63 5.48
C HIS A 82 2.54 4.40 6.59
N LEU A 83 2.71 5.34 7.52
CA LEU A 83 3.72 5.25 8.57
C LEU A 83 3.14 5.70 9.90
N GLU A 84 3.24 4.87 10.92
CA GLU A 84 2.72 5.17 12.26
C GLU A 84 3.75 4.79 13.34
N PHE A 85 3.82 5.59 14.41
CA PHE A 85 4.64 5.33 15.58
C PHE A 85 3.78 5.02 16.81
N LYS A 86 4.30 4.14 17.68
CA LYS A 86 3.76 3.85 18.99
C LYS A 86 4.92 3.72 19.97
N SER A 87 4.84 4.39 21.11
CA SER A 87 5.96 4.38 22.07
C SER A 87 6.22 3.02 22.70
N THR A 88 5.17 2.22 22.91
CA THR A 88 5.23 0.93 23.63
C THR A 88 4.19 -0.05 23.10
N LEU A 89 4.43 -1.35 23.34
CA LEU A 89 3.52 -2.43 22.94
C LEU A 89 2.35 -2.60 23.91
N ARG A 90 2.64 -2.54 25.21
CA ARG A 90 1.67 -2.82 26.29
C ARG A 90 1.81 -1.94 27.52
N TRP A 91 2.95 -1.26 27.67
CA TRP A 91 3.23 -0.48 28.87
C TRP A 91 2.70 0.95 28.78
N ASN A 92 1.87 1.35 29.73
CA ASN A 92 1.43 2.74 29.84
C ASN A 92 2.52 3.54 30.58
N LEU A 93 3.26 4.38 29.84
CA LEU A 93 4.38 5.16 30.38
C LEU A 93 3.95 6.20 31.45
N ARG A 94 2.69 6.65 31.44
CA ARG A 94 2.18 7.63 32.40
C ARG A 94 1.77 7.00 33.72
N GLU A 95 1.11 5.85 33.65
CA GLU A 95 0.60 5.11 34.81
C GLU A 95 1.59 4.06 35.34
N ASN A 96 2.69 3.85 34.62
CA ASN A 96 3.74 2.89 34.93
C ASN A 96 3.22 1.47 35.22
N ARG A 97 2.32 0.99 34.36
CA ARG A 97 1.72 -0.35 34.46
C ARG A 97 1.32 -0.87 33.06
N PRO A 98 1.09 -2.19 32.89
CA PRO A 98 0.48 -2.69 31.68
C PRO A 98 -0.93 -2.10 31.48
N GLY A 99 -1.25 -1.75 30.23
CA GLY A 99 -2.53 -1.18 29.81
C GLY A 99 -3.10 -1.92 28.60
N LYS A 100 -4.30 -2.49 28.74
CA LYS A 100 -5.03 -3.14 27.63
C LYS A 100 -5.28 -2.15 26.49
N GLU A 101 -5.50 -0.88 26.83
CA GLU A 101 -5.67 0.21 25.89
C GLU A 101 -4.44 0.42 24.99
N ILE A 102 -3.24 0.18 25.53
CA ILE A 102 -1.97 0.30 24.80
C ILE A 102 -1.82 -0.87 23.83
N GLU A 103 -2.10 -2.10 24.30
CA GLU A 103 -2.08 -3.29 23.44
C GLU A 103 -3.06 -3.15 22.27
N LEU A 104 -4.28 -2.67 22.53
CA LEU A 104 -5.27 -2.45 21.47
C LEU A 104 -4.86 -1.32 20.51
N SER A 105 -4.13 -0.31 20.96
CA SER A 105 -3.81 0.88 20.15
C SER A 105 -3.01 0.54 18.90
N TRP A 106 -1.95 -0.24 19.02
CA TRP A 106 -1.11 -0.61 17.88
C TRP A 106 -1.85 -1.58 16.94
N MET A 107 -2.67 -2.49 17.47
CA MET A 107 -3.48 -3.42 16.66
C MET A 107 -4.57 -2.70 15.85
N LYS A 108 -5.16 -1.60 16.35
CA LYS A 108 -6.09 -0.76 15.57
C LYS A 108 -5.41 -0.22 14.30
N THR A 109 -4.13 0.14 14.42
CA THR A 109 -3.32 0.61 13.29
C THR A 109 -3.07 -0.51 12.30
N VAL A 110 -2.68 -1.69 12.77
CA VAL A 110 -2.50 -2.88 11.91
C VAL A 110 -3.78 -3.19 11.13
N VAL A 111 -4.94 -3.24 11.79
CA VAL A 111 -6.23 -3.48 11.12
C VAL A 111 -6.58 -2.36 10.13
N ALA A 112 -6.31 -1.10 10.48
CA ALA A 112 -6.51 0.02 9.56
C ALA A 112 -5.65 -0.10 8.30
N PHE A 113 -4.38 -0.48 8.43
CA PHE A 113 -3.49 -0.73 7.30
C PHE A 113 -3.94 -1.92 6.45
N LEU A 114 -4.31 -3.05 7.08
CA LEU A 114 -4.85 -4.22 6.38
C LEU A 114 -6.07 -3.86 5.52
N ASN A 115 -6.97 -3.02 6.03
CA ASN A 115 -8.19 -2.62 5.34
C ASN A 115 -8.01 -1.50 4.29
N THR A 116 -6.81 -0.94 4.17
CA THR A 116 -6.54 0.18 3.26
C THR A 116 -5.40 -0.14 2.30
N GLU A 117 -4.32 0.63 2.32
CA GLU A 117 -3.22 0.51 1.35
C GLU A 117 -1.99 -0.20 1.93
N GLY A 118 -2.09 -0.70 3.16
CA GLY A 118 -0.93 -1.15 3.93
C GLY A 118 -0.13 0.01 4.53
N GLY A 119 1.01 -0.34 5.12
CA GLY A 119 1.92 0.61 5.73
C GLY A 119 2.90 -0.08 6.70
N THR A 120 3.72 0.74 7.36
CA THR A 120 4.68 0.31 8.35
C THR A 120 4.36 0.95 9.69
N LEU A 121 4.40 0.13 10.74
CA LEU A 121 4.22 0.56 12.13
C LEU A 121 5.52 0.32 12.89
N PHE A 122 6.01 1.35 13.56
CA PHE A 122 7.11 1.24 14.52
C PHE A 122 6.55 1.26 15.95
N VAL A 123 6.95 0.28 16.76
CA VAL A 123 6.66 0.25 18.20
C VAL A 123 7.97 0.32 18.98
N GLY A 124 8.06 1.28 19.90
CA GLY A 124 9.31 1.73 20.51
C GLY A 124 9.79 3.09 19.99
N VAL A 125 8.91 3.85 19.34
CA VAL A 125 9.19 5.20 18.80
C VAL A 125 8.07 6.13 19.28
N ASP A 126 8.41 7.29 19.82
CA ASP A 126 7.40 8.26 20.21
C ASP A 126 6.93 9.14 19.04
N ASP A 127 5.88 9.93 19.29
CA ASP A 127 5.27 10.81 18.29
C ASP A 127 6.24 11.88 17.73
N ALA A 128 7.39 12.09 18.37
CA ALA A 128 8.45 13.00 17.93
C ALA A 128 9.59 12.27 17.19
N GLY A 129 9.46 10.97 16.93
CA GLY A 129 10.47 10.15 16.26
C GLY A 129 11.62 9.67 17.15
N ARG A 130 11.55 9.92 18.47
CA ARG A 130 12.61 9.49 19.40
C ARG A 130 12.50 8.00 19.68
N ILE A 131 13.65 7.34 19.75
CA ILE A 131 13.72 5.92 20.11
C ILE A 131 13.47 5.75 21.61
N VAL A 132 12.36 5.08 21.92
CA VAL A 132 11.96 4.66 23.27
C VAL A 132 12.41 3.22 23.54
N GLY A 133 12.42 2.39 22.50
CA GLY A 133 12.77 0.98 22.57
C GLY A 133 11.69 0.08 23.18
N CYS A 134 11.96 -1.22 23.20
CA CYS A 134 11.05 -2.23 23.76
C CYS A 134 11.25 -2.50 25.25
N SER A 135 12.29 -1.94 25.86
CA SER A 135 12.64 -2.15 27.28
C SER A 135 11.49 -1.83 28.26
N PRO A 136 10.70 -0.75 28.07
CA PRO A 136 9.56 -0.45 28.96
C PRO A 136 8.49 -1.54 28.99
N ASP A 137 8.35 -2.35 27.94
CA ASP A 137 7.36 -3.42 27.90
C ASP A 137 7.70 -4.60 28.81
N GLY A 138 8.90 -4.64 29.39
CA GLY A 138 9.26 -5.55 30.48
C GLY A 138 9.34 -7.03 30.06
N PHE A 139 9.68 -7.30 28.80
CA PHE A 139 9.91 -8.67 28.33
C PHE A 139 11.34 -9.12 28.63
N ARG A 140 11.49 -10.40 29.00
CA ARG A 140 12.79 -10.98 29.37
C ARG A 140 13.79 -11.00 28.20
N ASN A 141 13.29 -11.19 26.98
CA ASN A 141 14.11 -11.24 25.77
C ASN A 141 13.24 -10.99 24.51
N ALA A 142 13.91 -10.84 23.37
CA ALA A 142 13.29 -10.61 22.06
C ALA A 142 12.28 -11.71 21.69
N ASP A 143 12.60 -12.98 21.90
CA ASP A 143 11.72 -14.10 21.55
C ASP A 143 10.39 -14.03 22.30
N LYS A 144 10.41 -13.69 23.61
CA LYS A 144 9.19 -13.55 24.42
C LYS A 144 8.37 -12.34 24.01
N TYR A 145 9.03 -11.26 23.59
CA TYR A 145 8.36 -10.09 23.03
C TYR A 145 7.63 -10.47 21.73
N LEU A 146 8.33 -11.06 20.76
CA LEU A 146 7.77 -11.47 19.47
C LEU A 146 6.68 -12.55 19.61
N LEU A 147 6.84 -13.48 20.55
CA LEU A 147 5.79 -14.44 20.88
C LEU A 147 4.53 -13.75 21.40
N HIS A 148 4.67 -12.71 22.23
CA HIS A 148 3.53 -11.92 22.71
C HIS A 148 2.85 -11.15 21.57
N VAL A 149 3.62 -10.51 20.69
CA VAL A 149 3.12 -9.86 19.47
C VAL A 149 2.31 -10.86 18.64
N ASN A 150 2.88 -12.03 18.35
CA ASN A 150 2.18 -13.09 17.60
C ASN A 150 0.87 -13.51 18.28
N ASN A 151 0.87 -13.71 19.60
CA ASN A 151 -0.33 -14.10 20.34
C ASN A 151 -1.42 -13.01 20.30
N LEU A 152 -1.04 -11.73 20.35
CA LEU A 152 -1.97 -10.62 20.22
C LEU A 152 -2.59 -10.59 18.82
N LEU A 153 -1.77 -10.68 17.76
CA LEU A 153 -2.24 -10.71 16.37
C LEU A 153 -3.20 -11.88 16.13
N GLN A 154 -2.84 -13.10 16.56
CA GLN A 154 -3.69 -14.27 16.38
C GLN A 154 -5.01 -14.15 17.15
N ARG A 155 -4.99 -13.61 18.38
CA ARG A 155 -6.19 -13.47 19.21
C ARG A 155 -7.15 -12.42 18.67
N HIS A 156 -6.63 -11.28 18.23
CA HIS A 156 -7.44 -10.10 17.95
C HIS A 156 -7.69 -9.85 16.46
N ILE A 157 -6.87 -10.40 15.57
CA ILE A 157 -6.98 -10.19 14.12
C ILE A 157 -7.29 -11.51 13.40
N GLY A 158 -6.61 -12.59 13.77
CA GLY A 158 -6.80 -13.92 13.18
C GLY A 158 -5.55 -14.45 12.48
N VAL A 159 -5.41 -15.77 12.41
CA VAL A 159 -4.24 -16.45 11.84
C VAL A 159 -4.20 -16.35 10.31
N GLU A 160 -5.37 -16.27 9.68
CA GLU A 160 -5.57 -16.13 8.24
C GLU A 160 -4.90 -14.86 7.68
N PHE A 161 -4.75 -13.81 8.49
CA PHE A 161 -4.12 -12.55 8.09
C PHE A 161 -2.61 -12.52 8.28
N SER A 162 -2.01 -13.54 8.91
CA SER A 162 -0.56 -13.62 9.15
C SER A 162 0.28 -13.48 7.86
N ARG A 163 -0.26 -13.93 6.72
CA ARG A 163 0.39 -13.81 5.42
C ARG A 163 0.64 -12.36 4.99
N TYR A 164 -0.17 -11.42 5.47
CA TYR A 164 -0.08 -9.98 5.20
C TYR A 164 0.78 -9.21 6.22
N LEU A 165 1.38 -9.90 7.19
CA LEU A 165 2.17 -9.28 8.24
C LEU A 165 3.61 -9.79 8.19
N ARG A 166 4.56 -8.87 8.25
CA ARG A 166 5.98 -9.17 8.47
C ARG A 166 6.46 -8.28 9.60
N TYR A 167 7.09 -8.87 10.61
CA TYR A 167 7.55 -8.09 11.74
C TYR A 167 8.78 -8.71 12.38
N ASP A 168 9.63 -7.84 12.90
CA ASP A 168 10.82 -8.23 13.65
C ASP A 168 11.27 -7.09 14.60
N LEU A 169 12.13 -7.43 15.55
CA LEU A 169 12.83 -6.45 16.39
C LEU A 169 14.11 -6.00 15.70
N ARG A 170 14.18 -4.73 15.32
CA ARG A 170 15.32 -4.14 14.65
C ARG A 170 16.16 -3.30 15.64
N PRO A 171 17.50 -3.45 15.62
CA PRO A 171 18.37 -2.57 16.40
C PRO A 171 18.40 -1.17 15.78
N ILE A 172 18.15 -0.14 16.59
CA ILE A 172 18.23 1.27 16.21
C ILE A 172 18.72 2.04 17.44
N GLU A 173 19.83 2.77 17.32
CA GLU A 173 20.40 3.61 18.39
C GLU A 173 20.58 2.83 19.71
N ASP A 174 21.20 1.65 19.66
CA ASP A 174 21.43 0.72 20.79
C ASP A 174 20.17 0.11 21.44
N GLU A 175 18.98 0.52 21.02
CA GLU A 175 17.70 -0.03 21.45
C GLU A 175 17.13 -1.00 20.41
N LYS A 176 16.08 -1.73 20.80
CA LYS A 176 15.29 -2.56 19.87
C LYS A 176 13.93 -1.93 19.65
N VAL A 177 13.54 -1.84 18.39
CA VAL A 177 12.25 -1.32 17.95
C VAL A 177 11.54 -2.42 17.16
N LEU A 178 10.26 -2.66 17.46
CA LEU A 178 9.44 -3.56 16.66
C LEU A 178 9.03 -2.83 15.38
N VAL A 179 9.38 -3.41 14.24
CA VAL A 179 8.94 -2.93 12.93
C VAL A 179 7.91 -3.92 12.42
N VAL A 180 6.72 -3.43 12.06
CA VAL A 180 5.62 -4.22 11.53
C VAL A 180 5.25 -3.68 10.15
N ASP A 181 5.59 -4.44 9.13
CA ASP A 181 5.13 -4.20 7.76
C ASP A 181 3.79 -4.89 7.55
N VAL A 182 2.82 -4.11 7.12
CA VAL A 182 1.43 -4.53 6.91
C VAL A 182 1.09 -4.36 5.44
N PHE A 183 0.83 -5.47 4.77
CA PHE A 183 0.37 -5.48 3.39
C PHE A 183 -1.15 -5.37 3.35
N PRO A 184 -1.74 -4.67 2.35
CA PRO A 184 -3.19 -4.58 2.23
C PRO A 184 -3.80 -5.99 2.05
N SER A 185 -4.91 -6.24 2.75
CA SER A 185 -5.65 -7.49 2.64
C SER A 185 -6.66 -7.41 1.50
N ASP A 186 -6.88 -8.55 0.84
CA ASP A 186 -7.97 -8.72 -0.12
C ASP A 186 -9.33 -8.95 0.59
N ASP A 187 -9.29 -9.34 1.86
CA ASP A 187 -10.47 -9.62 2.68
C ASP A 187 -10.65 -8.53 3.77
N PRO A 188 -11.91 -8.19 4.15
CA PRO A 188 -12.17 -7.27 5.24
C PRO A 188 -11.68 -7.82 6.59
N VAL A 189 -10.94 -6.99 7.33
CA VAL A 189 -10.34 -7.36 8.62
C VAL A 189 -11.02 -6.63 9.77
N PHE A 190 -11.39 -7.39 10.80
CA PHE A 190 -11.97 -6.84 12.03
C PHE A 190 -11.00 -7.02 13.19
N LEU A 191 -10.93 -6.01 14.05
CA LEU A 191 -10.25 -6.11 15.35
C LEU A 191 -11.25 -6.66 16.37
N ARG A 192 -11.06 -7.90 16.81
CA ARG A 192 -11.83 -8.49 17.90
C ARG A 192 -11.40 -7.89 19.23
N ASN A 193 -12.33 -7.35 20.00
CA ASN A 193 -12.09 -6.87 21.34
C ASN A 193 -13.23 -7.31 22.27
N ASP A 194 -12.95 -8.32 23.09
CA ASP A 194 -13.95 -9.00 23.91
C ASP A 194 -15.10 -9.52 23.03
N ASP A 195 -16.32 -9.02 23.21
CA ASP A 195 -17.50 -9.43 22.44
C ASP A 195 -17.75 -8.56 21.18
N ASP A 196 -16.92 -7.54 20.94
CA ASP A 196 -17.07 -6.62 19.80
C ASP A 196 -16.10 -6.95 18.67
N ASP A 197 -16.59 -6.98 17.43
CA ASP A 197 -15.77 -6.93 16.22
C ASP A 197 -15.74 -5.49 15.66
N LEU A 198 -14.55 -4.89 15.66
CA LEU A 198 -14.37 -3.47 15.36
C LEU A 198 -13.69 -3.28 14.00
N PHE A 199 -14.32 -2.51 13.11
CA PHE A 199 -13.76 -2.22 11.80
C PHE A 199 -13.03 -0.88 11.78
N TYR A 200 -11.75 -0.89 11.42
CA TYR A 200 -10.89 0.30 11.32
C TYR A 200 -10.35 0.46 9.90
N VAL A 201 -10.25 1.71 9.45
CA VAL A 201 -9.65 2.10 8.18
C VAL A 201 -8.74 3.33 8.39
N ARG A 202 -7.72 3.49 7.54
CA ARG A 202 -6.96 4.75 7.45
C ARG A 202 -7.78 5.80 6.72
N ILE A 203 -7.86 7.00 7.30
CA ILE A 203 -8.39 8.20 6.64
C ILE A 203 -7.37 9.32 6.88
N GLY A 204 -6.54 9.57 5.88
CA GLY A 204 -5.28 10.31 6.06
C GLY A 204 -4.38 9.62 7.10
N PRO A 205 -3.69 10.37 7.98
CA PRO A 205 -2.77 9.80 8.96
C PRO A 205 -3.49 9.18 10.18
N ALA A 206 -4.82 9.06 10.16
CA ALA A 206 -5.59 8.61 11.32
C ALA A 206 -6.28 7.25 11.09
N SER A 207 -6.15 6.37 12.07
CA SER A 207 -6.90 5.10 12.14
C SER A 207 -8.31 5.35 12.72
N ARG A 208 -9.34 5.26 11.88
CA ARG A 208 -10.73 5.59 12.25
C ARG A 208 -11.60 4.34 12.36
N LYS A 209 -12.27 4.19 13.50
CA LYS A 209 -13.36 3.21 13.68
C LYS A 209 -14.56 3.62 12.83
N LEU A 210 -15.05 2.73 11.98
CA LEU A 210 -16.30 2.92 11.27
C LEU A 210 -17.49 2.43 12.11
N SER A 211 -18.60 3.15 12.02
CA SER A 211 -19.90 2.67 12.51
C SER A 211 -20.38 1.52 11.61
N LEU A 212 -21.21 0.62 12.14
CA LEU A 212 -21.79 -0.50 11.38
C LEU A 212 -22.32 -0.10 9.99
N ARG A 213 -23.10 0.98 9.90
CA ARG A 213 -23.62 1.48 8.61
C ARG A 213 -22.50 1.77 7.61
N LYS A 214 -21.50 2.56 8.01
CA LYS A 214 -20.34 2.90 7.18
C LYS A 214 -19.50 1.67 6.84
N THR A 215 -19.38 0.72 7.76
CA THR A 215 -18.71 -0.56 7.49
C THR A 215 -19.44 -1.30 6.38
N LEU A 216 -20.77 -1.48 6.48
CA LEU A 216 -21.56 -2.15 5.42
C LEU A 216 -21.47 -1.44 4.06
N GLU A 217 -21.39 -0.11 4.06
CA GLU A 217 -21.14 0.68 2.84
C GLU A 217 -19.74 0.39 2.28
N TYR A 218 -18.70 0.40 3.13
CA TYR A 218 -17.31 0.13 2.76
C TYR A 218 -17.07 -1.31 2.28
N LEU A 219 -17.76 -2.30 2.86
CA LEU A 219 -17.62 -3.70 2.49
C LEU A 219 -18.07 -3.98 1.05
N LYS A 220 -19.04 -3.22 0.54
CA LYS A 220 -19.45 -3.30 -0.87
C LYS A 220 -18.32 -2.92 -1.81
N ASP A 221 -17.47 -1.99 -1.42
CA ASP A 221 -16.31 -1.60 -2.24
C ASP A 221 -15.25 -2.71 -2.25
N PHE A 222 -15.10 -3.44 -1.14
CA PHE A 222 -14.22 -4.60 -1.04
C PHE A 222 -14.62 -5.73 -2.00
N GLU A 223 -15.92 -6.04 -2.10
CA GLU A 223 -16.44 -7.06 -3.03
C GLU A 223 -16.20 -6.73 -4.51
N ASN A 224 -15.92 -5.46 -4.82
CA ASN A 224 -15.71 -4.97 -6.19
C ASN A 224 -14.21 -4.80 -6.56
N ARG A 225 -13.27 -5.14 -5.67
CA ARG A 225 -11.80 -5.03 -5.89
C ARG A 225 -11.21 -6.25 -6.61
#